data_AF-A0A6B2LQW3-F1
#
_entry.id   AF-A0A6B2LQW3-F1
#
_cell.length_a   1.000
_cell.length_b   1.000
_cell.length_c   1.000
_cell.angle_alpha   90.00
_cell.angle_beta   90.00
_cell.angle_gamma   90.00
#
_symmetry.space_group_name_H-M   'P 1'
#
loop_
_entity.id
_entity.type
_entity.pdbx_description
1 polymer ?
#
loop_
_entity_poly.entity_id
_entity_poly.type
_entity_poly.pdbx_seq_one_letter_code
_entity_poly.pdbx_strand_id
1 'polypeptide(L)'
;MRHVDTNGFLHSHSINYLTGSKQQEVTRVDTVDYNNYWMVDDPTKSILMQRPVDGTPLMSQRKPIKKGDKVWLLHCASATLSKKNLLYYLHSHNLDPPQAIQDAREVSCYERRDDNSHWKVSWEGDDEFWTW
;
A
#
# COMPACT_ATOMS: atom_id res chain seq x y z
N MET A 1 -7.04 -6.10 0.64
CA MET A 1 -8.15 -5.10 0.64
C MET A 1 -9.09 -5.42 -0.52
N ARG A 2 -10.41 -5.34 -0.32
CA ARG A 2 -11.42 -5.71 -1.33
C ARG A 2 -12.22 -4.48 -1.77
N HIS A 3 -12.35 -4.28 -3.07
CA HIS A 3 -13.20 -3.24 -3.65
C HIS A 3 -14.66 -3.64 -3.48
N VAL A 4 -15.50 -2.71 -3.00
CA VAL A 4 -16.89 -2.99 -2.62
C VAL A 4 -17.76 -3.36 -3.83
N ASP A 5 -17.66 -2.65 -4.95
CA ASP A 5 -18.55 -2.87 -6.09
C ASP A 5 -18.20 -4.10 -6.94
N THR A 6 -16.90 -4.38 -7.12
CA THR A 6 -16.42 -5.45 -8.01
C THR A 6 -16.03 -6.72 -7.26
N ASN A 7 -16.04 -6.68 -5.93
CA ASN A 7 -15.49 -7.71 -5.05
C ASN A 7 -14.03 -8.11 -5.33
N GLY A 8 -13.32 -7.34 -6.15
CA GLY A 8 -11.93 -7.59 -6.49
C GLY A 8 -10.97 -7.22 -5.38
N PHE A 9 -9.83 -7.90 -5.35
CA PHE A 9 -8.77 -7.62 -4.39
C PHE A 9 -7.69 -6.74 -4.99
N LEU A 10 -7.23 -5.75 -4.23
CA LEU A 10 -6.02 -4.99 -4.56
C LEU A 10 -4.83 -5.95 -4.59
N HIS A 11 -4.05 -5.91 -5.66
CA HIS A 11 -3.02 -6.88 -5.98
C HIS A 11 -1.79 -6.20 -6.60
N SER A 12 -0.61 -6.77 -6.38
CA SER A 12 0.61 -6.38 -7.10
C SER A 12 1.53 -7.60 -7.28
N HIS A 13 2.49 -7.55 -8.20
CA HIS A 13 3.32 -8.70 -8.56
C HIS A 13 4.58 -8.20 -9.26
N SER A 14 5.64 -9.01 -9.41
CA SER A 14 6.95 -8.56 -9.90
C SER A 14 7.03 -8.17 -11.39
N ILE A 15 5.89 -7.82 -12.00
CA ILE A 15 5.81 -7.30 -13.37
C ILE A 15 5.70 -5.79 -13.26
N ASN A 16 6.36 -5.08 -14.18
CA ASN A 16 6.31 -3.63 -14.28
C ASN A 16 5.48 -3.21 -15.49
N TYR A 17 4.87 -2.02 -15.42
CA TYR A 17 4.20 -1.44 -16.57
C TYR A 17 5.18 -1.29 -17.74
N LEU A 18 4.71 -1.59 -18.96
CA LEU A 18 5.49 -1.37 -20.19
C LEU A 18 5.61 0.12 -20.53
N THR A 19 4.60 0.90 -20.17
CA THR A 19 4.48 2.34 -20.43
C THR A 19 4.46 3.11 -19.11
N GLY A 20 4.30 4.44 -19.18
CA GLY A 20 4.22 5.28 -17.99
C GLY A 20 5.50 5.22 -17.18
N SER A 21 5.37 4.95 -15.88
CA SER A 21 6.50 5.02 -14.95
C SER A 21 7.51 3.89 -15.03
N LYS A 22 7.10 2.77 -15.65
CA LYS A 22 7.84 1.49 -15.63
C LYS A 22 8.07 0.92 -14.23
N GLN A 23 7.28 1.35 -13.25
CA GLN A 23 7.23 0.79 -11.90
C GLN A 23 6.36 -0.46 -11.86
N GLN A 24 6.36 -1.15 -10.71
CA GLN A 24 5.63 -2.40 -10.51
C GLN A 24 4.12 -2.19 -10.67
N GLU A 25 3.45 -3.12 -11.33
CA GLU A 25 2.01 -3.02 -11.62
C GLU A 25 1.17 -3.16 -10.34
N VAL A 26 0.06 -2.43 -10.29
CA VAL A 26 -1.00 -2.62 -9.30
C VAL A 26 -2.28 -2.93 -10.05
N THR A 27 -2.89 -4.05 -9.70
CA THR A 27 -4.02 -4.63 -10.42
C THR A 27 -5.15 -5.01 -9.49
N ARG A 28 -6.30 -5.34 -10.08
CA ARG A 28 -7.43 -5.96 -9.40
C ARG A 28 -7.56 -7.39 -9.89
N VAL A 29 -7.71 -8.34 -8.97
CA VAL A 29 -7.92 -9.76 -9.26
C VAL A 29 -9.09 -10.32 -8.46
N ASP A 30 -9.73 -11.39 -8.94
CA ASP A 30 -10.85 -12.06 -8.26
C ASP A 30 -10.38 -13.12 -7.25
N THR A 31 -9.14 -13.59 -7.40
CA THR A 31 -8.54 -14.63 -6.58
C THR A 31 -7.85 -14.05 -5.36
N VAL A 32 -7.83 -14.81 -4.25
CA VAL A 32 -7.05 -14.47 -3.05
C VAL A 32 -5.76 -15.28 -3.04
N ASP A 33 -4.63 -14.59 -3.02
CA ASP A 33 -3.30 -15.14 -2.84
C ASP A 33 -2.43 -14.21 -1.96
N TYR A 34 -1.13 -14.52 -1.86
CA TYR A 34 -0.19 -13.75 -1.06
C TYR A 34 0.05 -12.32 -1.59
N ASN A 35 -0.15 -12.10 -2.89
CA ASN A 35 -0.01 -10.81 -3.55
C ASN A 35 -1.19 -9.86 -3.28
N ASN A 36 -2.21 -10.31 -2.55
CA ASN A 36 -3.31 -9.46 -2.08
C ASN A 36 -3.09 -8.88 -0.68
N TYR A 37 -2.00 -9.25 -0.01
CA TYR A 37 -1.72 -8.78 1.34
C TYR A 37 -0.93 -7.47 1.34
N TRP A 38 -1.52 -6.50 2.03
CA TRP A 38 -0.97 -5.17 2.22
C TRP A 38 -0.89 -4.87 3.72
N MET A 39 0.23 -4.33 4.17
CA MET A 39 0.41 -3.89 5.54
C MET A 39 0.29 -2.37 5.61
N VAL A 40 -0.54 -1.89 6.53
CA VAL A 40 -0.59 -0.47 6.90
C VAL A 40 0.66 -0.15 7.72
N ASP A 41 1.44 0.81 7.24
CA ASP A 41 2.68 1.30 7.86
C ASP A 41 2.54 2.80 8.18
N ASP A 42 3.13 3.24 9.30
CA ASP A 42 3.10 4.64 9.73
C ASP A 42 4.27 5.41 9.06
N PRO A 43 4.01 6.47 8.27
CA PRO A 43 5.05 7.26 7.61
C PRO A 43 6.06 7.88 8.57
N THR A 44 5.62 8.21 9.78
CA THR A 44 6.42 8.86 10.82
C THR A 44 7.09 7.86 11.76
N LYS A 45 6.53 6.64 11.85
CA LYS A 45 6.97 5.60 12.78
C LYS A 45 6.97 4.20 12.18
N SER A 46 7.58 4.09 11.00
CA SER A 46 7.65 2.84 10.23
C SER A 46 8.03 1.66 11.11
N ILE A 47 7.11 0.71 11.28
CA ILE A 47 7.29 -0.45 12.16
C ILE A 47 8.39 -1.39 11.66
N LEU A 48 8.70 -1.33 10.36
CA LEU A 48 9.80 -2.09 9.76
C LEU A 48 11.17 -1.43 9.98
N MET A 49 11.20 -0.14 10.32
CA MET A 49 12.43 0.60 10.63
C MET A 49 12.69 0.69 12.13
N GLN A 50 11.69 0.40 12.96
CA GLN A 50 11.79 0.44 14.42
C GLN A 50 11.73 -0.97 14.99
N ARG A 51 12.81 -1.74 14.86
CA ARG A 51 13.01 -2.88 15.78
C ARG A 51 13.27 -2.29 17.17
N PRO A 52 12.44 -2.57 18.19
CA PRO A 52 12.68 -2.00 19.50
C PRO A 52 13.97 -2.58 20.07
N VAL A 53 14.87 -1.70 20.52
CA VAL A 53 16.19 -2.06 21.07
C VAL A 53 16.03 -2.90 22.35
N ASP A 54 14.90 -2.75 23.03
CA ASP A 54 14.54 -3.41 24.29
C ASP A 54 13.80 -4.74 24.11
N GLY A 55 13.60 -5.21 22.87
CA GLY A 55 12.91 -6.47 22.59
C GLY A 55 11.39 -6.41 22.77
N THR A 56 10.80 -5.21 22.91
CA THR A 56 9.33 -5.09 22.93
C THR A 56 8.72 -5.62 21.62
N PRO A 57 7.61 -6.38 21.67
CA PRO A 57 6.98 -6.90 20.46
C PRO A 57 6.48 -5.77 19.56
N LEU A 58 6.77 -5.83 18.25
CA LEU A 58 6.28 -4.85 17.26
C LEU A 58 4.75 -4.61 17.33
N MET A 59 3.99 -5.63 17.74
CA MET A 59 2.54 -5.53 17.91
C MET A 59 2.11 -4.56 19.01
N SER A 60 2.91 -4.37 20.08
CA SER A 60 2.56 -3.44 21.17
C SER A 60 2.76 -1.98 20.78
N GLN A 61 3.34 -1.70 19.62
CA GLN A 61 3.51 -0.34 19.08
C GLN A 61 2.40 0.07 18.09
N ARG A 62 1.53 -0.87 17.69
CA ARG A 62 0.45 -0.56 16.74
C ARG A 62 -0.55 0.39 17.41
N LYS A 63 -0.77 1.53 16.77
CA LYS A 63 -1.83 2.46 17.14
C LYS A 63 -3.10 2.17 16.33
N PRO A 64 -4.30 2.34 16.92
CA PRO A 64 -5.53 2.36 16.14
C PRO A 64 -5.44 3.41 15.03
N ILE A 65 -5.97 3.09 13.85
CA ILE A 65 -6.01 4.01 12.71
C ILE A 65 -7.14 5.01 12.95
N LYS A 66 -6.83 6.30 12.94
CA LYS A 66 -7.81 7.39 13.08
C LYS A 66 -8.26 7.90 11.71
N LYS A 67 -9.51 8.38 11.63
CA LYS A 67 -10.06 8.96 10.40
C LYS A 67 -9.21 10.13 9.94
N GLY A 68 -8.78 10.10 8.69
CA GLY A 68 -7.93 11.13 8.10
C GLY A 68 -6.43 10.96 8.34
N ASP A 69 -5.99 9.90 9.02
CA ASP A 69 -4.57 9.57 9.12
C ASP A 69 -3.97 9.37 7.72
N LYS A 70 -2.70 9.76 7.58
CA LYS A 70 -1.88 9.43 6.41
C LYS A 70 -1.12 8.16 6.69
N VAL A 71 -1.27 7.18 5.81
CA VAL A 71 -0.63 5.86 5.92
C VAL A 71 0.19 5.54 4.68
N TRP A 72 1.12 4.61 4.83
CA TRP A 72 1.72 3.89 3.72
C TRP A 72 1.12 2.49 3.64
N LEU A 73 1.01 1.96 2.42
CA LEU A 73 0.50 0.61 2.17
C LEU A 73 1.63 -0.23 1.57
N LEU A 74 2.26 -1.06 2.39
CA LEU A 74 3.34 -1.95 1.97
C LEU A 74 2.77 -3.20 1.31
N HIS A 75 3.27 -3.57 0.14
CA HIS A 75 2.98 -4.85 -0.48
C HIS A 75 3.82 -5.98 0.15
N CYS A 76 3.17 -6.90 0.87
CA CYS A 76 3.83 -7.93 1.66
C CYS A 76 4.66 -8.91 0.81
N ALA A 77 4.17 -9.26 -0.37
CA ALA A 77 4.84 -10.22 -1.24
C ALA A 77 6.16 -9.68 -1.81
N SER A 78 6.15 -8.44 -2.32
CA SER A 78 7.35 -7.78 -2.82
C SER A 78 8.41 -7.60 -1.73
N ALA A 79 7.99 -7.26 -0.50
CA ALA A 79 8.89 -7.11 0.64
C ALA A 79 9.63 -8.41 1.00
N THR A 80 8.95 -9.56 0.85
CA THR A 80 9.52 -10.89 1.17
C THR A 80 10.45 -11.39 0.06
N LEU A 81 10.14 -11.09 -1.20
CA LEU A 81 10.89 -11.58 -2.36
C LEU A 81 12.11 -10.72 -2.72
N SER A 82 12.17 -9.48 -2.23
CA SER A 82 13.27 -8.58 -2.54
C SER A 82 14.60 -9.06 -1.91
N LYS A 83 15.52 -9.54 -2.76
CA LYS A 83 16.91 -9.88 -2.38
C LYS A 83 17.73 -8.68 -1.84
N LYS A 84 17.26 -7.46 -2.06
CA LYS A 84 17.91 -6.21 -1.64
C LYS A 84 17.29 -5.59 -0.38
N ASN A 85 16.38 -6.29 0.30
CA ASN A 85 15.58 -5.75 1.41
C ASN A 85 14.83 -4.45 1.06
N LEU A 86 14.49 -4.26 -0.22
CA LEU A 86 13.64 -3.18 -0.69
C LEU A 86 12.18 -3.44 -0.30
N LEU A 87 11.50 -2.36 0.05
CA LEU A 87 10.12 -2.36 0.50
C LEU A 87 9.30 -1.61 -0.54
N TYR A 88 8.26 -2.25 -1.06
CA TYR A 88 7.44 -1.71 -2.15
C TYR A 88 6.11 -1.22 -1.60
N TYR A 89 5.78 0.04 -1.88
CA TYR A 89 4.61 0.74 -1.36
C TYR A 89 3.65 1.11 -2.48
N LEU A 90 2.35 1.14 -2.17
CA LEU A 90 1.35 1.71 -3.05
C LEU A 90 1.70 3.18 -3.34
N HIS A 91 1.77 3.54 -4.61
CA HIS A 91 2.28 4.82 -5.09
C HIS A 91 1.39 5.34 -6.23
N SER A 92 1.29 6.65 -6.39
CA SER A 92 0.68 7.28 -7.55
C SER A 92 1.35 8.60 -7.90
N HIS A 93 1.17 9.08 -9.12
CA HIS A 93 1.90 10.23 -9.67
C HIS A 93 1.14 10.86 -10.82
N ASN A 94 1.63 12.00 -11.31
CA ASN A 94 1.03 12.71 -12.43
C ASN A 94 1.42 12.08 -13.78
N LEU A 95 1.18 10.78 -13.92
CA LEU A 95 1.31 10.01 -15.16
C LEU A 95 -0.05 9.39 -15.48
N ASP A 96 -0.36 9.29 -16.77
CA ASP A 96 -1.57 8.65 -17.22
C ASP A 96 -1.50 7.13 -16.98
N PRO A 97 -2.62 6.49 -16.59
CA PRO A 97 -2.67 5.04 -16.46
C PRO A 97 -2.50 4.36 -17.83
N PRO A 98 -2.12 3.06 -17.85
CA PRO A 98 -1.91 2.32 -19.11
C PRO A 98 -3.18 2.20 -19.96
N GLN A 99 -4.36 2.26 -19.33
CA GLN A 99 -5.64 2.40 -20.03
C GLN A 99 -6.05 3.88 -20.03
N ALA A 100 -6.49 4.37 -21.18
CA ALA A 100 -6.98 5.74 -21.30
C ALA A 100 -8.30 5.91 -20.53
N ILE A 101 -8.19 6.35 -19.29
CA ILE A 101 -9.31 6.67 -18.40
C ILE A 101 -9.22 8.16 -18.09
N GLN A 102 -10.28 8.89 -18.40
CA GLN A 102 -10.33 10.33 -18.18
C GLN A 102 -10.11 10.66 -16.70
N ASP A 103 -9.28 11.66 -16.43
CA ASP A 103 -8.96 12.18 -15.09
C ASP A 103 -8.34 11.16 -14.11
N ALA A 104 -7.97 9.97 -14.59
CA ALA A 104 -7.29 8.97 -13.78
C ALA A 104 -5.76 9.17 -13.81
N ARG A 105 -5.09 8.57 -12.82
CA ARG A 105 -3.63 8.54 -12.71
C ARG A 105 -3.13 7.12 -12.52
N GLU A 106 -1.94 6.85 -13.01
CA GLU A 106 -1.28 5.57 -12.80
C GLU A 106 -1.12 5.31 -11.29
N VAL A 107 -1.50 4.11 -10.87
CA VAL A 107 -1.21 3.57 -9.53
C VAL A 107 -0.24 2.43 -9.72
N SER A 108 0.85 2.47 -8.98
CA SER A 108 1.98 1.54 -9.07
C SER A 108 2.41 1.07 -7.68
N CYS A 109 3.30 0.09 -7.65
CA CYS A 109 4.03 -0.27 -6.45
C CYS A 109 5.49 0.16 -6.61
N TYR A 110 6.02 0.93 -5.66
CA TYR A 110 7.33 1.56 -5.80
C TYR A 110 8.20 1.38 -4.57
N GLU A 111 9.49 1.13 -4.80
CA GLU A 111 10.47 0.83 -3.75
C GLU A 111 10.93 2.05 -2.95
N ARG A 112 10.71 3.27 -3.47
CA ARG A 112 11.07 4.50 -2.75
C ARG A 112 9.85 5.06 -2.06
N ARG A 113 10.04 5.45 -0.80
CA ARG A 113 9.08 6.22 -0.02
C ARG A 113 9.27 7.69 -0.34
N ASP A 114 8.22 8.31 -0.81
CA ASP A 114 8.15 9.73 -1.11
C ASP A 114 6.73 10.26 -0.80
N ASP A 115 6.49 11.52 -1.11
CA ASP A 115 5.21 12.17 -0.81
C ASP A 115 4.04 11.53 -1.56
N ASN A 116 4.32 10.86 -2.68
CA ASN A 116 3.37 10.15 -3.53
C ASN A 116 2.95 8.77 -3.00
N SER A 117 3.54 8.35 -1.88
CA SER A 117 3.16 7.11 -1.18
C SER A 117 2.18 7.36 -0.03
N HIS A 118 1.85 8.62 0.29
CA HIS A 118 0.94 8.95 1.40
C HIS A 118 -0.53 8.82 1.00
N TRP A 119 -1.23 7.88 1.63
CA TRP A 119 -2.66 7.67 1.45
C TRP A 119 -3.43 8.15 2.66
N LYS A 120 -4.42 9.03 2.47
CA LYS A 120 -5.31 9.46 3.53
C LYS A 120 -6.47 8.47 3.66
N VAL A 121 -6.63 7.87 4.83
CA VAL A 121 -7.76 6.95 5.10
C VAL A 121 -9.02 7.71 5.48
N SER A 122 -10.17 7.24 5.01
CA SER A 122 -11.48 7.79 5.35
C SER A 122 -12.57 6.72 5.23
N TRP A 123 -13.68 6.91 5.92
CA TRP A 123 -14.85 6.02 5.90
C TRP A 123 -16.12 6.82 6.21
N GLU A 124 -17.29 6.25 5.88
CA GLU A 124 -18.61 6.80 6.19
C GLU A 124 -18.93 6.68 7.69
N GLY A 125 -19.78 7.57 8.23
CA GLY A 125 -20.15 7.59 9.65
C GLY A 125 -19.24 8.46 10.54
N ASP A 126 -19.46 8.40 11.86
CA ASP A 126 -18.83 9.30 12.84
C ASP A 126 -17.75 8.62 13.71
N ASP A 127 -17.50 7.33 13.51
CA ASP A 127 -16.47 6.60 14.26
C ASP A 127 -15.10 7.26 14.07
N GLU A 128 -14.43 7.57 15.18
CA GLU A 128 -13.12 8.21 15.19
C GLU A 128 -12.01 7.26 14.72
N PHE A 129 -12.12 5.99 15.11
CA PHE A 129 -11.12 4.95 14.82
C PHE A 129 -11.70 3.87 13.91
N TRP A 130 -10.84 3.33 13.05
CA TRP A 130 -11.21 2.20 12.20
C TRP A 130 -11.52 0.98 13.06
N THR A 131 -12.72 0.43 12.88
CA THR A 131 -13.18 -0.83 13.47
C THR A 131 -13.43 -1.83 12.34
N TRP A 132 -13.19 -3.12 12.60
CA TRP A 132 -13.34 -4.22 11.63
C TRP A 132 -14.55 -5.09 11.94
#